data_AF-A0A4R2IWB9-F1
#
_entry.id   AF-A0A4R2IWB9-F1
#
_cell.length_a   1.000
_cell.length_b   1.000
_cell.length_c   1.000
_cell.angle_alpha   90.00
_cell.angle_beta   90.00
_cell.angle_gamma   90.00
#
_symmetry.space_group_name_H-M   'P 1'
#
loop_
_entity.id
_entity.type
_entity.pdbx_description
1 polymer ?
#
loop_
_entity_poly.entity_id
_entity_poly.type
_entity_poly.pdbx_seq_one_letter_code
_entity_poly.pdbx_strand_id
1 'polypeptide(L)'
;MANRNSYDTAASGEVQSTINSLSGQIQSLIATHRQNVQAALSDASASGVTESYRAVEDRFNKAADSTLSVIASLKETLAQNDATAAATLKKAQSAVDGMG
;
A
#
# COMPACT_ATOMS: atom_id res chain seq x y z
N MET A 1 19.23 -18.07 19.24
CA MET A 1 18.77 -17.68 17.88
C MET A 1 17.28 -17.30 17.80
N ALA A 2 16.41 -17.77 18.72
CA ALA A 2 14.98 -17.41 18.75
C ALA A 2 14.71 -15.89 18.82
N ASN A 3 15.50 -15.14 19.58
CA ASN A 3 15.28 -13.70 19.80
C ASN A 3 15.34 -12.83 18.52
N ARG A 4 16.14 -13.24 17.53
CA ARG A 4 16.31 -12.49 16.29
C ARG A 4 15.14 -12.72 15.32
N ASN A 5 14.57 -13.93 15.34
CA ASN A 5 13.43 -14.31 14.50
C ASN A 5 12.10 -13.74 15.04
N SER A 6 11.95 -13.71 16.36
CA SER A 6 10.84 -13.02 17.04
C SER A 6 10.87 -11.49 16.82
N TYR A 7 12.07 -10.88 16.80
CA TYR A 7 12.21 -9.46 16.49
C TYR A 7 11.85 -9.14 15.04
N ASP A 8 12.28 -9.97 14.09
CA ASP A 8 12.01 -9.80 12.64
C ASP A 8 10.52 -9.93 12.30
N THR A 9 9.83 -10.89 12.91
CA THR A 9 8.38 -11.10 12.74
C THR A 9 7.53 -10.03 13.41
N ALA A 10 7.89 -9.57 14.62
CA ALA A 10 7.18 -8.48 15.29
C ALA A 10 7.34 -7.14 14.53
N ALA A 11 8.55 -6.85 14.04
CA ALA A 11 8.81 -5.68 13.21
C ALA A 11 8.03 -5.75 11.88
N SER A 12 7.96 -6.93 11.25
CA SER A 12 7.19 -7.14 10.02
C SER A 12 5.69 -6.91 10.23
N GLY A 13 5.12 -7.36 11.36
CA GLY A 13 3.72 -7.11 11.72
C GLY A 13 3.40 -5.62 11.93
N GLU A 14 4.31 -4.87 12.57
CA GLU A 14 4.16 -3.42 12.75
C GLU A 14 4.22 -2.66 11.42
N VAL A 15 5.13 -3.04 10.53
CA VAL A 15 5.25 -2.46 9.18
C VAL A 15 3.99 -2.74 8.36
N GLN A 16 3.45 -3.96 8.39
CA GLN A 16 2.21 -4.29 7.69
C GLN A 16 1.02 -3.47 8.19
N SER A 17 0.89 -3.31 9.51
CA SER A 17 -0.15 -2.47 10.11
C SER A 17 -0.05 -1.01 9.64
N THR A 18 1.17 -0.47 9.67
CA THR A 18 1.48 0.89 9.20
C THR A 18 1.14 1.08 7.73
N ILE A 19 1.54 0.14 6.86
CA ILE A 19 1.24 0.20 5.42
C ILE A 19 -0.26 0.09 5.16
N ASN A 20 -0.98 -0.78 5.87
CA ASN A 20 -2.43 -0.88 5.74
C ASN A 20 -3.14 0.42 6.14
N SER A 21 -2.72 1.03 7.24
CA SER A 21 -3.24 2.33 7.69
C SER A 21 -2.97 3.44 6.67
N LEU A 22 -1.72 3.56 6.21
CA LEU A 22 -1.32 4.56 5.23
C LEU A 22 -2.04 4.37 3.89
N SER A 23 -2.23 3.11 3.46
CA SER A 23 -3.01 2.78 2.26
C SER A 23 -4.42 3.31 2.36
N GLY A 24 -5.11 3.06 3.47
CA GLY A 24 -6.47 3.53 3.69
C GLY A 24 -6.56 5.06 3.70
N GLN A 25 -5.60 5.73 4.33
CA GLN A 25 -5.51 7.20 4.33
C GLN A 25 -5.32 7.76 2.91
N ILE A 26 -4.40 7.19 2.13
CA ILE A 26 -4.14 7.61 0.75
C ILE A 26 -5.36 7.37 -0.15
N GLN A 27 -6.00 6.21 -0.04
CA GLN A 27 -7.22 5.90 -0.79
C GLN A 27 -8.35 6.90 -0.46
N SER A 28 -8.55 7.19 0.82
CA SER A 28 -9.55 8.17 1.27
C SER A 28 -9.25 9.58 0.75
N LEU A 29 -7.98 10.01 0.80
CA LEU A 29 -7.55 11.31 0.30
C LEU A 29 -7.78 11.44 -1.22
N ILE A 30 -7.40 10.41 -2.00
CA ILE A 30 -7.62 10.39 -3.45
C ILE A 30 -9.12 10.45 -3.75
N ALA A 31 -9.96 9.67 -3.05
CA ALA A 31 -11.40 9.67 -3.25
C ALA A 31 -12.03 11.04 -2.95
N THR A 32 -11.62 11.66 -1.83
CA THR A 32 -12.06 12.99 -1.42
C THR A 32 -11.65 14.05 -2.45
N HIS A 33 -10.40 14.00 -2.92
CA HIS A 33 -9.91 14.91 -3.96
C HIS A 33 -10.76 14.80 -5.24
N ARG A 34 -11.03 13.58 -5.71
CA ARG A 34 -11.84 13.35 -6.92
C ARG A 34 -13.26 13.90 -6.78
N GLN A 35 -13.89 13.73 -5.62
CA GLN A 35 -15.21 14.31 -5.36
C GLN A 35 -15.17 15.85 -5.39
N ASN A 36 -14.17 16.45 -4.75
CA ASN A 36 -14.00 17.91 -4.73
C ASN A 36 -13.77 18.47 -6.14
N VAL A 37 -12.93 17.81 -6.95
CA VAL A 37 -12.66 18.24 -8.32
C VAL A 37 -13.88 18.05 -9.22
N GLN A 38 -14.65 16.98 -9.06
CA GLN A 38 -15.89 16.80 -9.81
C GLN A 38 -16.91 17.90 -9.49
N ALA A 39 -17.06 18.27 -8.21
CA ALA A 39 -17.93 19.37 -7.79
C ALA A 39 -17.45 20.70 -8.37
N ALA A 40 -16.15 20.99 -8.28
CA ALA A 40 -15.55 22.22 -8.81
C ALA A 40 -15.63 22.30 -10.34
N LEU A 41 -15.45 21.19 -11.07
CA LEU A 41 -15.59 21.15 -12.52
C LEU A 41 -17.03 21.38 -12.98
N SER A 42 -18.02 20.91 -12.22
CA SER A 42 -19.42 21.21 -12.50
C SER A 42 -19.70 22.71 -12.43
N ASP A 43 -19.15 23.39 -11.43
CA ASP A 43 -19.25 24.84 -11.25
C ASP A 43 -18.44 25.62 -12.31
N ALA A 44 -17.21 25.18 -12.61
CA ALA A 44 -16.30 25.82 -13.56
C ALA A 44 -16.66 25.60 -15.04
N SER A 45 -17.48 24.61 -15.38
CA SER A 45 -18.02 24.46 -16.75
C SER A 45 -18.81 25.69 -17.19
N ALA A 46 -19.34 26.47 -16.25
CA ALA A 46 -20.00 27.74 -16.50
C ALA A 46 -19.04 28.91 -16.79
N SER A 47 -17.75 28.81 -16.41
CA SER A 47 -16.76 29.90 -16.49
C SER A 47 -15.71 29.73 -17.60
N GLY A 48 -15.67 28.60 -18.30
CA GLY A 48 -14.83 28.38 -19.49
C GLY A 48 -13.34 28.01 -19.23
N VAL A 49 -12.92 27.85 -17.98
CA VAL A 49 -11.51 27.54 -17.59
C VAL A 49 -11.22 26.01 -17.59
N THR A 50 -12.01 25.22 -18.32
CA THR A 50 -12.19 23.79 -18.04
C THR A 50 -11.06 22.90 -18.57
N GLU A 51 -10.38 23.30 -19.66
CA GLU A 51 -9.40 22.43 -20.34
C GLU A 51 -8.09 22.28 -19.57
N SER A 52 -7.54 23.38 -19.06
CA SER A 52 -6.31 23.37 -18.24
C SER A 52 -6.51 22.59 -16.93
N TYR A 53 -7.68 22.74 -16.31
CA TYR A 53 -8.06 21.97 -15.11
C TYR A 53 -8.16 20.48 -15.38
N ARG A 54 -8.78 20.08 -16.50
CA ARG A 54 -8.86 18.67 -16.90
C ARG A 54 -7.48 18.05 -17.08
N ALA A 55 -6.54 18.76 -17.72
CA ALA A 55 -5.18 18.26 -17.90
C ALA A 55 -4.42 18.06 -16.57
N VAL A 56 -4.63 18.95 -15.59
CA VAL A 56 -4.04 18.80 -14.24
C VAL A 56 -4.66 17.62 -13.52
N GLU A 57 -5.98 17.45 -13.58
CA GLU A 57 -6.69 16.35 -12.94
C GLU A 57 -6.31 14.99 -13.56
N ASP A 58 -6.10 14.94 -14.87
CA ASP A 58 -5.63 13.73 -15.55
C ASP A 58 -4.24 13.30 -15.06
N ARG A 59 -3.34 14.27 -14.83
CA ARG A 59 -2.01 14.01 -14.25
C ARG A 59 -2.12 13.57 -12.80
N PHE A 60 -3.00 14.18 -12.01
CA PHE A 60 -3.25 13.77 -10.64
C PHE A 60 -3.74 12.33 -10.57
N ASN A 61 -4.73 11.96 -11.39
CA ASN A 61 -5.27 10.61 -11.42
C ASN A 61 -4.21 9.56 -11.81
N LYS A 62 -3.36 9.85 -12.80
CA LYS A 62 -2.24 8.97 -13.15
C LYS A 62 -1.25 8.78 -12.00
N ALA A 63 -0.92 9.86 -11.28
CA ALA A 63 -0.02 9.79 -10.12
C ALA A 63 -0.66 9.02 -8.95
N ALA A 64 -1.95 9.22 -8.71
CA ALA A 64 -2.74 8.50 -7.72
C ALA A 64 -2.73 6.99 -8.01
N ASP A 65 -3.01 6.59 -9.26
CA ASP A 65 -3.01 5.19 -9.68
C ASP A 65 -1.63 4.55 -9.52
N SER A 66 -0.56 5.27 -9.90
CA SER A 66 0.82 4.81 -9.69
C SER A 66 1.14 4.63 -8.21
N THR A 67 0.67 5.52 -7.34
CA THR A 67 0.90 5.44 -5.89
C THR A 67 0.19 4.21 -5.31
N LEU A 68 -1.06 3.98 -5.72
CA LEU A 68 -1.83 2.79 -5.32
C LEU A 68 -1.17 1.49 -5.79
N SER A 69 -0.57 1.49 -6.99
CA SER A 69 0.16 0.35 -7.53
C SER A 69 1.46 0.05 -6.74
N VAL A 70 2.22 1.08 -6.36
CA VAL A 70 3.41 0.93 -5.50
C VAL A 70 3.00 0.37 -4.15
N ILE A 71 1.94 0.89 -3.55
CA ILE A 71 1.39 0.38 -2.28
C ILE A 71 1.00 -1.09 -2.41
N ALA A 72 0.30 -1.48 -3.48
CA ALA A 72 -0.08 -2.87 -3.72
C ALA A 72 1.16 -3.77 -3.83
N SER A 73 2.20 -3.32 -4.55
CA SER A 73 3.46 -4.05 -4.71
C SER A 73 4.20 -4.22 -3.37
N LEU A 74 4.19 -3.20 -2.51
CA LEU A 74 4.75 -3.28 -1.17
C LEU A 74 4.00 -4.29 -0.29
N LYS A 75 2.66 -4.30 -0.35
CA LYS A 75 1.83 -5.26 0.39
C LYS A 75 2.10 -6.70 -0.07
N GLU A 76 2.23 -6.92 -1.38
CA GLU A 76 2.57 -8.23 -1.93
C GLU A 76 3.97 -8.68 -1.49
N THR A 77 4.96 -7.79 -1.55
CA THR A 77 6.33 -8.08 -1.13
C THR A 77 6.39 -8.48 0.35
N LEU A 78 5.67 -7.78 1.22
CA LEU A 78 5.57 -8.13 2.64
C LEU A 78 4.90 -9.49 2.87
N ALA A 79 3.81 -9.78 2.14
CA ALA A 79 3.15 -11.08 2.21
C ALA A 79 4.07 -12.23 1.76
N GLN A 80 4.87 -12.02 0.71
CA GLN A 80 5.86 -12.99 0.24
C GLN A 80 6.99 -13.19 1.25
N ASN A 81 7.45 -12.12 1.90
CA ASN A 81 8.49 -12.19 2.93
C ASN A 81 8.03 -13.03 4.14
N ASP A 82 6.82 -12.77 4.65
CA ASP A 82 6.20 -13.54 5.74
C ASP A 82 6.06 -15.02 5.39
N ALA A 83 5.56 -15.33 4.19
CA ALA A 83 5.41 -16.70 3.73
C ALA A 83 6.76 -17.43 3.66
N THR A 84 7.81 -16.73 3.22
CA THR A 84 9.17 -17.26 3.13
C THR A 84 9.77 -17.51 4.53
N ALA A 85 9.60 -16.56 5.46
CA ALA A 85 10.03 -16.70 6.85
C ALA A 85 9.34 -17.87 7.55
N ALA A 86 8.02 -18.00 7.40
CA ALA A 86 7.24 -19.10 7.94
C ALA A 86 7.66 -20.46 7.36
N ALA A 87 7.87 -20.54 6.04
CA ALA A 87 8.34 -21.77 5.39
C ALA A 87 9.75 -22.16 5.85
N THR A 88 10.64 -21.17 6.05
CA THR A 88 12.01 -21.39 6.54
C THR A 88 12.00 -21.86 8.00
N LEU A 89 11.17 -21.26 8.85
CA LEU A 89 10.94 -21.70 10.23
C LEU A 89 10.44 -23.14 10.29
N LYS A 90 9.44 -23.49 9.47
CA LYS A 90 8.90 -24.86 9.40
C LYS A 90 9.96 -25.87 8.97
N LYS A 91 10.76 -25.53 7.95
CA LYS A 91 11.90 -26.37 7.52
C LYS A 91 12.94 -26.52 8.63
N ALA A 92 13.27 -25.45 9.33
CA ALA A 92 14.23 -25.48 10.43
C ALA A 92 13.73 -26.32 11.61
N GLN A 93 12.45 -26.22 11.97
CA GLN A 93 11.83 -27.07 12.99
C GLN A 93 11.87 -28.54 12.59
N SER A 94 11.45 -28.88 11.37
CA SER A 94 11.50 -30.27 10.88
C SER A 94 12.93 -30.83 10.80
N ALA A 95 13.93 -29.99 10.52
CA ALA A 95 15.33 -30.40 10.55
C ALA A 95 15.83 -30.68 11.98
N VAL A 96 15.41 -29.90 12.97
CA VAL A 96 15.74 -30.13 14.39
C VAL A 96 15.04 -31.38 14.93
N ASP A 97 13.76 -31.57 14.62
CA ASP A 97 12.97 -32.73 15.06
C ASP A 97 13.50 -34.05 14.47
N GLY A 98 14.09 -34.02 13.27
CA GLY A 98 14.75 -35.17 12.66
C GLY A 98 16.16 -35.47 13.17
N MET A 99 16.74 -34.59 14.01
CA MET A 99 18.05 -34.80 14.64
C MET A 99 17.95 -35.33 16.08
N GLY A 100 16.75 -35.43 16.66
CA GLY A 100 16.46 -36.08 17.94
C GLY A 100 15.95 -37.51 17.77
#